data_AF-A0A7Y5EGM4-F1
#
_entry.id   AF-A0A7Y5EGM4-F1
#
_cell.length_a   1.000
_cell.length_b   1.000
_cell.length_c   1.000
_cell.angle_alpha   90.00
_cell.angle_beta   90.00
_cell.angle_gamma   90.00
#
_symmetry.space_group_name_H-M   'P 1'
#
loop_
_entity.id
_entity.type
_entity.pdbx_description
1 polymer ?
#
loop_
_entity_poly.entity_id
_entity_poly.type
_entity_poly.pdbx_seq_one_letter_code
_entity_poly.pdbx_strand_id
1 'polypeptide(L)'
;MRADLEIIHDWIPAGSRVLDLGCGSGELLASLRDRKQVTGYGLEIDADNIAACVAKGVNVIEQDLDKGLGNFASNSFDVVIMTQALQAVEYPDRILDEMLRVGRQCI
;
A
#
# COMPACT_ATOMS: atom_id res chain seq x y z
N MET A 1 -14.09 -9.08 0.60
CA MET A 1 -13.07 -8.51 -0.29
C MET A 1 -13.65 -8.32 -1.67
N ARG A 2 -13.38 -7.17 -2.29
CA ARG A 2 -13.80 -6.88 -3.68
C ARG A 2 -13.02 -7.78 -4.65
N ALA A 3 -13.58 -8.06 -5.83
CA ALA A 3 -13.01 -9.01 -6.78
C ALA A 3 -11.65 -8.56 -7.38
N ASP A 4 -11.43 -7.26 -7.54
CA ASP A 4 -10.16 -6.66 -7.96
C ASP A 4 -9.04 -6.92 -6.93
N LEU A 5 -9.36 -6.78 -5.64
CA LEU A 5 -8.42 -7.07 -4.56
C LEU A 5 -8.05 -8.56 -4.45
N GLU A 6 -8.91 -9.48 -4.91
CA GLU A 6 -8.59 -10.92 -4.95
C GLU A 6 -7.51 -11.23 -5.99
N ILE A 7 -7.58 -10.60 -7.16
CA ILE A 7 -6.57 -10.76 -8.22
C ILE A 7 -5.21 -10.26 -7.71
N ILE A 8 -5.19 -9.06 -7.13
CA ILE A 8 -3.97 -8.47 -6.58
C ILE A 8 -3.42 -9.34 -5.47
N HIS A 9 -4.28 -9.78 -4.56
CA HIS A 9 -3.89 -10.71 -3.49
C HIS A 9 -3.10 -11.88 -4.06
N ASP A 10 -3.54 -12.50 -5.16
CA ASP A 10 -2.87 -13.65 -5.77
C ASP A 10 -1.52 -13.32 -6.41
N TRP A 11 -1.35 -12.11 -6.95
CA TRP A 11 -0.06 -11.64 -7.48
C TRP A 11 1.00 -11.41 -6.42
N ILE A 12 0.60 -11.15 -5.16
CA ILE A 12 1.56 -10.90 -4.07
C ILE A 12 2.22 -12.20 -3.60
N PRO A 13 3.57 -12.29 -3.61
CA PRO A 13 4.28 -13.43 -3.05
C PRO A 13 4.08 -13.54 -1.53
N ALA A 14 3.97 -14.76 -1.02
CA ALA A 14 3.93 -14.99 0.42
C ALA A 14 5.23 -14.54 1.10
N GLY A 15 5.12 -13.99 2.31
CA GLY A 15 6.23 -13.48 3.11
C GLY A 15 6.86 -12.18 2.59
N SER A 16 6.31 -11.60 1.53
CA SER A 16 6.84 -10.35 0.95
C SER A 16 6.63 -9.15 1.89
N ARG A 17 7.49 -8.15 1.73
CA ARG A 17 7.34 -6.85 2.37
C ARG A 17 6.61 -5.88 1.43
N VAL A 18 5.41 -5.43 1.83
CA VAL A 18 4.50 -4.65 0.98
C VAL A 18 4.34 -3.21 1.47
N LEU A 19 4.23 -2.27 0.53
CA LEU A 19 3.75 -0.92 0.76
C LEU A 19 2.47 -0.70 -0.05
N ASP A 20 1.37 -0.38 0.60
CA ASP A 20 0.07 -0.13 -0.06
C ASP A 20 -0.23 1.38 -0.05
N LEU A 21 -0.26 2.00 -1.22
CA LEU A 21 -0.46 3.44 -1.41
C LEU A 21 -1.94 3.76 -1.54
N GLY A 22 -2.50 4.44 -0.54
CA GLY A 22 -3.94 4.65 -0.43
C GLY A 22 -4.64 3.35 -0.01
N CYS A 23 -4.22 2.78 1.12
CA CYS A 23 -4.69 1.47 1.58
C CYS A 23 -6.17 1.46 2.02
N GLY A 24 -6.81 2.64 2.14
CA GLY A 24 -8.17 2.78 2.64
C GLY A 24 -8.33 2.11 4.00
N SER A 25 -9.38 1.33 4.16
CA SER A 25 -9.64 0.59 5.41
C SER A 25 -8.69 -0.61 5.67
N GLY A 26 -7.67 -0.84 4.84
CA GLY A 26 -6.65 -1.87 5.04
C GLY A 26 -7.13 -3.31 4.81
N GLU A 27 -8.23 -3.53 4.08
CA GLU A 27 -8.78 -4.87 3.84
C GLU A 27 -7.78 -5.80 3.11
N LEU A 28 -7.08 -5.28 2.11
CA LEU A 28 -6.07 -6.03 1.35
C LEU A 28 -4.89 -6.44 2.26
N LEU A 29 -4.28 -5.48 2.97
CA LEU A 29 -3.16 -5.74 3.86
C LEU A 29 -3.51 -6.71 5.00
N ALA A 30 -4.71 -6.60 5.59
CA ALA A 30 -5.17 -7.54 6.60
C ALA A 30 -5.26 -8.97 6.02
N SER A 31 -5.84 -9.12 4.84
CA SER A 31 -5.94 -10.41 4.15
C SER A 31 -4.56 -11.01 3.82
N LEU A 32 -3.64 -10.19 3.28
CA LEU A 32 -2.28 -10.59 2.95
C LEU A 32 -1.47 -10.99 4.19
N ARG A 33 -1.61 -10.28 5.30
CA ARG A 33 -1.00 -10.66 6.58
C ARG A 33 -1.51 -12.03 7.03
N ASP A 34 -2.83 -12.21 7.06
CA ASP A 34 -3.47 -13.40 7.63
C ASP A 34 -3.26 -14.66 6.78
N ARG A 35 -3.23 -14.50 5.44
CA ARG A 35 -3.19 -15.63 4.49
C ARG A 35 -1.83 -15.89 3.87
N LYS A 36 -1.00 -14.85 3.75
CA LYS A 36 0.28 -14.90 3.03
C LYS A 36 1.47 -14.49 3.90
N GLN A 37 1.27 -14.24 5.20
CA GLN A 37 2.32 -13.81 6.13
C GLN A 37 3.10 -12.58 5.63
N VAL A 38 2.43 -11.71 4.87
CA VAL A 38 3.01 -10.46 4.39
C VAL A 38 3.23 -9.51 5.56
N THR A 39 4.34 -8.78 5.50
CA THR A 39 4.63 -7.67 6.40
C THR A 39 4.60 -6.37 5.61
N GLY A 40 4.36 -5.23 6.26
CA GLY A 40 4.26 -3.99 5.50
C GLY A 40 3.56 -2.86 6.21
N TYR A 41 3.31 -1.81 5.44
CA TYR A 41 2.60 -0.60 5.85
C TYR A 41 1.59 -0.19 4.78
N GLY A 42 0.47 0.35 5.22
CA GLY A 42 -0.43 1.13 4.38
C GLY A 42 -0.19 2.63 4.54
N LEU A 43 -0.32 3.40 3.47
CA LEU A 43 -0.36 4.85 3.52
C LEU A 43 -1.80 5.32 3.30
N GLU A 44 -2.27 6.19 4.17
CA GLU A 44 -3.64 6.73 4.11
C GLU A 44 -3.64 8.15 4.68
N ILE A 45 -4.51 9.02 4.17
CA ILE A 45 -4.67 10.40 4.65
C ILE A 45 -5.99 10.60 5.41
N ASP A 46 -6.99 9.75 5.13
CA ASP A 46 -8.30 9.83 5.76
C ASP A 46 -8.30 9.19 7.15
N ALA A 47 -8.71 9.97 8.15
CA ALA A 47 -8.67 9.57 9.56
C ALA A 47 -9.59 8.38 9.89
N ASP A 48 -10.74 8.27 9.23
CA ASP A 48 -11.68 7.17 9.47
C ASP A 48 -11.12 5.86 8.93
N ASN A 49 -10.49 5.90 7.75
CA ASN A 49 -9.77 4.75 7.19
C ASN A 49 -8.56 4.33 8.03
N ILE A 50 -7.79 5.30 8.55
CA ILE A 50 -6.69 5.03 9.48
C ILE A 50 -7.21 4.31 10.73
N ALA A 51 -8.29 4.81 11.35
CA ALA A 51 -8.89 4.16 12.50
C ALA A 51 -9.35 2.73 12.18
N ALA A 52 -9.92 2.50 10.99
CA ALA A 52 -10.32 1.17 10.53
C ALA A 52 -9.11 0.22 10.33
N CYS A 53 -7.99 0.72 9.80
CA CYS A 53 -6.73 -0.04 9.71
C CYS A 53 -6.23 -0.47 11.09
N VAL A 54 -6.17 0.47 12.03
CA VAL A 54 -5.71 0.20 13.41
C VAL A 54 -6.62 -0.83 14.09
N ALA A 55 -7.95 -0.70 13.95
CA ALA A 55 -8.90 -1.67 14.49
C ALA A 55 -8.71 -3.10 13.92
N LYS A 56 -8.17 -3.23 12.70
CA LYS A 56 -7.84 -4.51 12.06
C LYS A 56 -6.40 -4.99 12.34
N GLY A 57 -5.62 -4.25 13.14
CA GLY A 57 -4.21 -4.54 13.40
C GLY A 57 -3.31 -4.38 12.17
N VAL A 58 -3.68 -3.53 11.22
CA VAL A 58 -2.87 -3.18 10.06
C VAL A 58 -1.97 -1.99 10.43
N ASN A 59 -0.67 -2.11 10.12
CA ASN A 59 0.24 -0.98 10.30
C ASN A 59 -0.06 0.07 9.23
N VAL A 60 -0.42 1.28 9.66
CA VAL A 60 -0.78 2.39 8.77
C VAL A 60 0.01 3.64 9.17
N ILE A 61 0.40 4.43 8.18
CA ILE A 61 1.07 5.72 8.34
C ILE A 61 0.19 6.79 7.72
N GLU A 62 -0.13 7.83 8.50
CA GLU A 62 -0.80 9.02 7.97
C GLU A 62 0.15 9.73 7.00
N GLN A 63 -0.17 9.70 5.71
CA GLN A 63 0.69 10.28 4.69
C GLN A 63 -0.10 10.78 3.48
N ASP A 64 0.22 12.00 3.12
CA ASP A 64 -0.21 12.64 1.88
C ASP A 64 0.72 12.20 0.74
N LEU A 65 0.18 11.49 -0.26
CA LEU A 65 0.94 10.99 -1.40
C LEU A 65 1.46 12.11 -2.30
N ASP A 66 0.85 13.30 -2.30
CA ASP A 66 1.34 14.45 -3.06
C ASP A 66 2.64 15.02 -2.47
N LYS A 67 2.96 14.68 -1.22
CA LYS A 67 4.25 14.97 -0.57
C LYS A 67 5.32 13.90 -0.88
N GLY A 68 4.98 12.86 -1.63
CA GLY A 68 5.88 11.80 -2.08
C GLY A 68 6.22 10.77 -0.99
N LEU A 69 7.26 9.96 -1.26
CA LEU A 69 7.67 8.80 -0.44
C LEU A 69 9.09 8.97 0.13
N GLY A 70 9.52 10.21 0.37
CA GLY A 70 10.89 10.54 0.79
C GLY A 70 11.31 9.95 2.14
N ASN A 71 10.36 9.54 2.97
CA ASN A 71 10.58 8.81 4.22
C ASN A 71 10.92 7.33 4.03
N PHE A 72 10.85 6.81 2.80
CA PHE A 72 11.17 5.43 2.45
C PHE A 72 12.46 5.36 1.61
N ALA A 73 13.35 4.44 1.98
CA ALA A 73 14.57 4.15 1.24
C ALA A 73 14.26 3.44 -0.10
N SER A 74 15.15 3.58 -1.08
CA SER A 74 15.01 2.88 -2.36
C SER A 74 15.08 1.35 -2.19
N ASN A 75 14.32 0.60 -2.99
CA ASN A 75 14.25 -0.87 -2.96
C ASN A 75 13.98 -1.47 -1.57
N SER A 76 13.23 -0.76 -0.72
CA SER A 76 12.96 -1.17 0.66
C SER A 76 11.73 -2.08 0.80
N PHE A 77 10.92 -2.19 -0.26
CA PHE A 77 9.77 -3.07 -0.36
C PHE A 77 9.90 -4.02 -1.54
N ASP A 78 9.39 -5.24 -1.36
CA ASP A 78 9.33 -6.23 -2.43
C ASP A 78 8.24 -5.88 -3.43
N VAL A 79 7.07 -5.46 -2.93
CA VAL A 79 5.94 -5.05 -3.76
C VAL A 79 5.35 -3.74 -3.25
N VAL A 80 5.10 -2.80 -4.17
CA VAL A 80 4.34 -1.57 -3.92
C VAL A 80 3.04 -1.65 -4.69
N ILE A 81 1.92 -1.40 -4.03
CA ILE A 81 0.58 -1.55 -4.60
C ILE A 81 -0.08 -0.18 -4.66
N MET A 82 -0.73 0.15 -5.77
CA MET A 82 -1.63 1.31 -5.86
C MET A 82 -2.90 0.95 -6.63
N THR A 83 -3.95 0.57 -5.92
CA THR A 83 -5.18 0.05 -6.56
C THR A 83 -6.13 1.15 -7.03
N GLN A 84 -6.37 2.19 -6.20
CA GLN A 84 -7.37 3.23 -6.45
C GLN A 84 -6.93 4.62 -6.01
N ALA A 85 -5.63 4.91 -5.97
CA ALA A 85 -5.12 6.24 -5.57
C ALA A 85 -4.56 7.08 -6.74
N LEU A 86 -4.24 6.48 -7.89
CA LEU A 86 -3.55 7.19 -8.97
C LEU A 86 -4.36 8.35 -9.57
N GLN A 87 -5.69 8.21 -9.63
CA GLN A 87 -6.58 9.27 -10.11
C GLN A 87 -6.83 10.38 -9.08
N ALA A 88 -6.42 10.18 -7.82
CA ALA A 88 -6.66 11.11 -6.72
C ALA A 88 -5.43 11.97 -6.40
N VAL A 89 -4.24 11.60 -6.88
CA VAL A 89 -3.01 12.38 -6.69
C VAL A 89 -2.91 13.51 -7.73
N GLU A 90 -2.30 14.63 -7.33
CA GLU A 90 -2.08 15.80 -8.18
C GLU A 90 -0.96 15.55 -9.20
N TYR A 91 0.06 14.78 -8.81
CA TYR A 91 1.25 14.49 -9.63
C TYR A 91 1.44 12.99 -9.85
N PRO A 92 0.62 12.33 -10.70
CA PRO A 92 0.67 10.90 -10.93
C PRO A 92 1.99 10.41 -11.52
N ASP A 93 2.66 11.22 -12.34
CA ASP A 93 3.99 10.93 -12.87
C ASP A 93 5.03 10.79 -11.75
N ARG A 94 5.02 11.71 -10.79
CA ARG A 94 5.97 11.72 -9.68
C ARG A 94 5.76 10.57 -8.72
N ILE A 95 4.51 10.22 -8.42
CA ILE A 95 4.25 9.10 -7.51
C ILE A 95 4.63 7.76 -8.14
N LEU A 96 4.47 7.60 -9.46
CA LEU A 96 4.93 6.42 -10.18
C LEU A 96 6.46 6.29 -10.14
N ASP A 97 7.20 7.39 -10.33
CA ASP A 97 8.66 7.39 -10.16
C ASP A 97 9.06 7.00 -8.72
N GLU A 98 8.35 7.51 -7.72
CA GLU A 98 8.57 7.14 -6.32
C GLU A 98 8.25 5.67 -6.02
N MET A 99 7.17 5.12 -6.58
CA MET A 99 6.86 3.68 -6.49
C MET A 99 8.02 2.84 -7.03
N LEU A 100 8.49 3.15 -8.24
CA LEU A 100 9.60 2.46 -8.90
C LEU A 100 10.92 2.61 -8.13
N ARG A 101 11.09 3.72 -7.40
CA ARG A 101 12.26 3.93 -6.54
C ARG A 101 12.22 3.05 -5.30
N VAL A 102 11.08 2.96 -4.62
CA VAL A 102 10.97 2.28 -3.31
C VAL A 102 10.68 0.78 -3.42
N GLY A 103 10.04 0.34 -4.51
CA GLY A 103 9.63 -1.04 -4.74
C GLY A 103 10.49 -1.79 -5.74
N ARG A 104 10.61 -3.12 -5.57
CA ARG A 104 11.19 -4.01 -6.59
C ARG A 104 10.18 -4.40 -7.67
N GLN A 105 8.91 -4.47 -7.30
CA GLN A 105 7.78 -4.69 -8.18
C GLN A 105 6.67 -3.70 -7.81
N CYS A 106 5.97 -3.18 -8.82
CA CYS A 106 4.84 -2.28 -8.64
C CYS A 106 3.60 -2.87 -9.31
N ILE A 107 2.45 -2.75 -8.64
CA ILE A 107 1.14 -3.22 -9.10
C ILE A 107 0.15 -2.06 -9.09
#